data_AF-F8NC34-F1
#
_entry.id   AF-F8NC34-F1
#
_cell.length_a   1.000
_cell.length_b   1.000
_cell.length_c   1.000
_cell.angle_alpha   90.00
_cell.angle_beta   90.00
_cell.angle_gamma   90.00
#
_symmetry.space_group_name_H-M   'P 1'
#
loop_
_entity.id
_entity.type
_entity.pdbx_description
1 polymer ?
#
loop_
_entity_poly.entity_id
_entity_poly.type
_entity_poly.pdbx_seq_one_letter_code
_entity_poly.pdbx_strand_id
1 'polypeptide(L)'
;MRTLFLLCLTLLYLSSQAQERKRHYSNDLVQARVYLSVDSVCSGFLMNPAMHAHYINSPLFSSTDDFVAIKGYNTGLFAKNNKWNEADVDSVVTWFGDEEKAMHMTWLPLKVNLCYAGDSADIPGHRVFMMRLFQGKKVSTYMVFDAIRGQRVVYFVPGMTEAHVICKAGGKLTDKRRQTLKAEFSAYPALVSFIETIDAKDLKDKPLLLFQRMDEVISGADH
;
A
#
# COMPACT_ATOMS: atom_id res chain seq x y z
N MET A 1 28.80 19.94 42.33
CA MET A 1 27.70 20.47 41.48
C MET A 1 27.73 19.93 40.05
N ARG A 2 28.89 19.86 39.37
CA ARG A 2 29.00 19.38 37.96
C ARG A 2 28.56 17.92 37.72
N THR A 3 28.84 17.02 38.67
CA THR A 3 28.48 15.60 38.62
C THR A 3 26.99 15.33 38.83
N LEU A 4 26.33 16.12 39.68
CA LEU A 4 24.89 16.02 39.94
C LEU A 4 24.07 16.47 38.72
N PHE A 5 24.55 17.50 38.02
CA PHE A 5 23.92 18.01 36.80
C PHE A 5 23.99 17.01 35.63
N LEU A 6 25.12 16.31 35.48
CA LEU A 6 25.29 15.25 34.46
C LEU A 6 24.38 14.03 34.73
N LEU A 7 24.20 13.66 36.00
CA LEU A 7 23.30 12.57 36.40
C LEU A 7 21.82 12.91 36.14
N CYS A 8 21.41 14.16 36.34
CA CYS A 8 20.06 14.61 36.00
C CYS A 8 19.82 14.59 34.47
N LEU A 9 20.81 15.00 33.67
CA LEU A 9 20.73 14.97 32.20
C LEU A 9 20.61 13.55 31.64
N THR A 10 21.37 12.59 32.18
CA THR A 10 21.28 11.18 31.74
C THR A 10 19.96 10.55 32.16
N LEU A 11 19.45 10.87 33.36
CA LEU A 11 18.12 10.41 33.82
C LEU A 11 16.99 10.99 32.96
N LEU A 12 17.08 12.25 32.54
CA LEU A 12 16.12 12.87 31.61
C LEU A 12 16.17 12.24 30.22
N TYR A 13 17.37 11.90 29.73
CA TYR A 13 17.54 11.20 28.46
C TYR A 13 16.97 9.78 28.50
N LEU A 14 17.29 9.02 29.56
CA LEU A 14 16.79 7.65 29.77
C LEU A 14 15.28 7.61 29.98
N SER A 15 14.70 8.59 30.67
CA SER A 15 13.24 8.69 30.82
C SER A 15 12.54 9.10 29.52
N SER A 16 13.12 9.98 28.71
CA SER A 16 12.58 10.29 27.38
C SER A 16 12.55 9.06 26.46
N GLN A 17 13.62 8.26 26.45
CA GLN A 17 13.70 7.02 25.68
C GLN A 17 12.78 5.92 26.23
N ALA A 18 12.62 5.82 27.55
CA ALA A 18 11.72 4.85 28.17
C ALA A 18 10.23 5.20 27.93
N GLN A 19 9.91 6.49 27.81
CA GLN A 19 8.56 6.98 27.56
C GLN A 19 8.19 6.94 26.07
N GLU A 20 9.16 7.02 25.16
CA GLU A 20 8.97 6.71 23.73
C GLU A 20 8.70 5.21 23.49
N ARG A 21 9.37 4.32 24.24
CA ARG A 21 9.26 2.86 24.06
C ARG A 21 8.04 2.18 24.71
N LYS A 22 7.22 2.90 25.48
CA LYS A 22 6.01 2.36 26.15
C LYS A 22 4.71 2.97 25.63
N ARG A 23 4.63 3.29 24.35
CA ARG A 23 3.40 3.84 23.75
C ARG A 23 2.47 2.71 23.36
N HIS A 24 1.59 2.31 24.28
CA HIS A 24 0.50 1.39 23.97
C HIS A 24 -0.69 2.19 23.45
N TYR A 25 -0.99 2.05 22.16
CA TYR A 25 -2.20 2.61 21.56
C TYR A 25 -3.29 1.53 21.48
N SER A 26 -4.56 1.94 21.41
CA SER A 26 -5.65 0.99 21.16
C SER A 26 -5.43 0.29 19.82
N ASN A 27 -5.84 -0.97 19.73
CA ASN A 27 -5.79 -1.75 18.48
C ASN A 27 -6.71 -1.17 17.39
N ASP A 28 -7.62 -0.26 17.74
CA ASP A 28 -8.53 0.37 16.77
C ASP A 28 -7.95 1.67 16.17
N LEU A 29 -6.80 2.14 16.65
CA LEU A 29 -6.16 3.34 16.14
C LEU A 29 -5.12 2.98 15.07
N VAL A 30 -5.34 3.51 13.87
CA VAL A 30 -4.39 3.39 12.77
C VAL A 30 -3.28 4.41 12.97
N GLN A 31 -2.08 3.89 13.11
CA GLN A 31 -0.85 4.64 13.13
C GLN A 31 -0.20 4.60 11.76
N ALA A 32 0.57 5.65 11.44
CA ALA A 32 1.26 5.79 10.19
C ALA A 32 2.65 6.41 10.37
N ARG A 33 3.56 5.96 9.51
CA ARG A 33 4.85 6.57 9.23
C ARG A 33 4.87 6.97 7.75
N VAL A 34 5.04 8.26 7.48
CA VAL A 34 5.10 8.83 6.14
C VAL A 34 6.55 9.14 5.81
N TYR A 35 7.04 8.59 4.71
CA TYR A 35 8.35 8.86 4.13
C TYR A 35 8.19 9.85 2.98
N LEU A 36 8.81 11.01 3.09
CA LEU A 36 8.74 12.09 2.10
C LEU A 36 9.99 12.10 1.22
N SER A 37 9.85 12.56 -0.02
CA SER A 37 10.90 12.55 -1.06
C SER A 37 12.16 13.39 -0.76
N VAL A 38 12.18 14.10 0.38
CA VAL A 38 13.31 14.91 0.88
C VAL A 38 13.92 14.31 2.15
N ASP A 39 13.94 12.98 2.25
CA ASP A 39 14.48 12.20 3.38
C ASP A 39 13.86 12.53 4.75
N SER A 40 12.65 13.12 4.76
CA SER A 40 11.94 13.47 5.98
C SER A 40 10.93 12.39 6.35
N VAL A 41 10.89 12.04 7.64
CA VAL A 41 9.98 11.00 8.17
C VAL A 41 9.06 11.61 9.21
N CYS A 42 7.76 11.41 9.04
CA CYS A 42 6.73 11.89 9.96
C CYS A 42 5.92 10.72 10.50
N SER A 43 5.61 10.71 11.80
CA SER A 43 4.82 9.63 12.42
C SER A 43 3.64 10.19 13.23
N GLY A 44 2.51 9.48 13.22
CA GLY A 44 1.30 9.90 13.91
C GLY A 44 0.12 8.98 13.65
N PHE A 45 -1.07 9.42 14.06
CA PHE A 45 -2.32 8.76 13.71
C PHE A 45 -2.73 9.13 12.29
N LEU A 46 -3.14 8.15 11.50
CA LEU A 46 -3.66 8.40 10.16
C LEU A 46 -5.05 9.05 10.26
N MET A 47 -5.26 10.13 9.50
CA MET A 47 -6.46 10.97 9.55
C MET A 47 -7.10 11.15 8.17
N ASN A 48 -6.82 10.23 7.23
CA ASN A 48 -7.36 10.29 5.88
C ASN A 48 -8.90 10.15 5.89
N PRO A 49 -9.64 10.96 5.11
CA PRO A 49 -11.11 10.90 5.10
C PRO A 49 -11.67 9.52 4.74
N ALA A 50 -11.02 8.79 3.83
CA ALA A 50 -11.43 7.44 3.45
C ALA A 50 -11.47 6.45 4.62
N MET A 51 -10.61 6.62 5.64
CA MET A 51 -10.70 5.82 6.86
C MET A 51 -11.97 6.08 7.67
N HIS A 52 -12.49 7.30 7.61
CA HIS A 52 -13.60 7.77 8.44
C HIS A 52 -14.96 7.59 7.76
N ALA A 53 -14.99 7.10 6.52
CA ALA A 53 -16.22 6.70 5.85
C ALA A 53 -16.76 5.39 6.44
N HIS A 54 -17.26 5.41 7.68
CA HIS A 54 -18.15 4.50 8.44
C HIS A 54 -18.28 2.99 8.10
N TYR A 55 -17.37 2.38 7.36
CA TYR A 55 -17.34 0.95 7.14
C TYR A 55 -16.31 0.35 8.09
N ILE A 56 -16.71 -0.69 8.83
CA ILE A 56 -15.81 -1.53 9.64
C ILE A 56 -14.66 -2.13 8.79
N ASN A 57 -14.76 -2.04 7.45
CA ASN A 57 -13.75 -2.42 6.46
C ASN A 57 -13.34 -1.26 5.52
N SER A 58 -13.48 0.00 5.95
CA SER A 58 -13.12 1.14 5.10
C SER A 58 -11.62 1.12 4.82
N PRO A 59 -11.19 1.29 3.56
CA PRO A 59 -9.78 1.27 3.26
C PRO A 59 -9.07 2.47 3.88
N LEU A 60 -7.80 2.28 4.22
CA LEU A 60 -6.98 3.39 4.75
C LEU A 60 -6.75 4.48 3.71
N PHE A 61 -6.78 4.10 2.43
CA PHE A 61 -6.68 4.97 1.27
C PHE A 61 -7.66 4.52 0.17
N SER A 62 -8.28 5.48 -0.51
CA SER A 62 -9.12 5.31 -1.70
C SER A 62 -8.42 5.79 -2.97
N SER A 63 -8.90 5.38 -4.13
CA SER A 63 -8.48 5.85 -5.47
C SER A 63 -8.73 7.34 -5.71
N THR A 64 -9.46 7.98 -4.79
CA THR A 64 -9.75 9.40 -4.76
C THR A 64 -8.86 10.19 -3.80
N ASP A 65 -8.08 9.50 -2.96
CA ASP A 65 -7.20 10.16 -2.00
C ASP A 65 -5.88 10.55 -2.70
N ASP A 66 -5.70 11.85 -2.93
CA ASP A 66 -4.49 12.44 -3.50
C ASP A 66 -3.53 12.99 -2.43
N PHE A 67 -3.73 12.61 -1.17
CA PHE A 67 -2.92 13.06 -0.05
C PHE A 67 -2.86 12.05 1.09
N VAL A 68 -1.90 12.24 1.99
CA VAL A 68 -1.87 11.62 3.32
C VAL A 68 -1.96 12.69 4.39
N ALA A 69 -2.79 12.45 5.41
CA ALA A 69 -2.92 13.33 6.56
C ALA A 69 -2.62 12.56 7.84
N ILE A 70 -1.73 13.09 8.67
CA ILE A 70 -1.43 12.52 9.99
C ILE A 70 -1.62 13.55 11.10
N LYS A 71 -2.09 13.08 12.25
CA LYS A 71 -2.05 13.82 13.52
C LYS A 71 -0.88 13.32 14.33
N GLY A 72 0.10 14.18 14.59
CA GLY A 72 1.30 13.80 15.34
C GLY A 72 0.98 13.26 16.74
N TYR A 73 1.82 12.36 17.24
CA TYR A 73 1.67 11.84 18.61
C TYR A 73 1.78 12.97 19.65
N ASN A 74 0.97 12.89 20.69
CA ASN A 74 0.92 13.88 21.79
C ASN A 74 0.58 15.31 21.36
N THR A 75 0.07 15.48 20.15
CA THR A 75 -0.48 16.76 19.74
C THR A 75 -1.84 16.95 20.41
N GLY A 76 -2.11 18.15 20.95
CA GLY A 76 -3.34 18.43 21.69
C GLY A 76 -4.61 18.09 20.88
N LEU A 77 -5.76 18.02 21.56
CA LEU A 77 -7.04 17.68 20.92
C LEU A 77 -7.32 18.54 19.67
N PHE A 78 -6.91 19.81 19.69
CA PHE A 78 -7.09 20.81 18.61
C PHE A 78 -5.90 21.00 17.68
N ALA A 79 -4.85 20.16 17.79
CA ALA A 79 -3.73 20.29 16.88
C ALA A 79 -4.14 19.99 15.44
N LYS A 80 -3.61 20.79 14.51
CA LYS A 80 -3.84 20.62 13.08
C LYS A 80 -3.18 19.33 12.59
N ASN A 81 -3.82 18.69 11.62
CA ASN A 81 -3.22 17.58 10.90
C ASN A 81 -2.14 18.11 9.96
N ASN A 82 -1.02 17.40 9.88
CA ASN A 82 -0.07 17.59 8.81
C ASN A 82 -0.59 16.87 7.57
N LYS A 83 -0.56 17.53 6.41
CA LYS A 83 -1.09 17.01 5.14
C LYS A 83 0.00 17.13 4.07
N TRP A 84 0.22 16.06 3.32
CA TRP A 84 1.13 16.03 2.19
C TRP A 84 0.43 15.45 0.97
N ASN A 85 0.63 16.05 -0.20
CA ASN A 85 0.07 15.52 -1.43
C ASN A 85 0.82 14.26 -1.82
N GLU A 86 0.18 13.41 -2.62
CA GLU A 86 0.79 12.18 -3.13
C GLU A 86 2.16 12.44 -3.78
N ALA A 87 2.34 13.60 -4.43
CA ALA A 87 3.57 13.98 -5.13
C ALA A 87 4.80 14.06 -4.20
N ASP A 88 4.59 14.41 -2.94
CA ASP A 88 5.64 14.64 -1.95
C ASP A 88 5.97 13.40 -1.10
N VAL A 89 5.23 12.31 -1.32
CA VAL A 89 5.29 11.09 -0.52
C VAL A 89 5.97 9.98 -1.32
N ASP A 90 6.96 9.33 -0.73
CA ASP A 90 7.58 8.13 -1.30
C ASP A 90 6.83 6.87 -0.90
N SER A 91 6.47 6.79 0.39
CA SER A 91 5.69 5.67 0.92
C SER A 91 5.04 6.01 2.26
N VAL A 92 4.02 5.23 2.61
CA VAL A 92 3.40 5.26 3.94
C VAL A 92 3.43 3.85 4.50
N VAL A 93 3.80 3.70 5.75
CA VAL A 93 3.67 2.43 6.48
C VAL A 93 2.62 2.61 7.55
N THR A 94 1.61 1.77 7.59
CA THR A 94 0.51 1.84 8.56
C THR A 94 0.40 0.57 9.38
N TRP A 95 -0.03 0.69 10.63
CA TRP A 95 -0.26 -0.43 11.53
C TRP A 95 -1.34 -0.09 12.56
N PHE A 96 -1.82 -1.12 13.25
CA PHE A 96 -2.80 -1.02 14.32
C PHE A 96 -2.15 -1.41 15.65
N GLY A 97 -2.41 -0.67 16.73
CA GLY A 97 -1.92 -1.02 18.07
C GLY A 97 -0.39 -0.91 18.25
N ASP A 98 0.22 -1.88 18.93
CA ASP A 98 1.66 -1.86 19.26
C ASP A 98 2.53 -2.11 18.01
N GLU A 99 3.37 -1.13 17.63
CA GLU A 99 4.22 -1.19 16.44
C GLU A 99 5.08 -2.46 16.40
N GLU A 100 5.68 -2.88 17.53
CA GLU A 100 6.61 -4.02 17.53
C GLU A 100 5.95 -5.36 17.21
N LYS A 101 4.63 -5.46 17.45
CA LYS A 101 3.86 -6.71 17.26
C LYS A 101 2.90 -6.62 16.08
N ALA A 102 2.69 -5.42 15.55
CA ALA A 102 1.69 -5.20 14.53
C ALA A 102 2.16 -5.70 13.16
N MET A 103 1.18 -6.17 12.38
CA MET A 103 1.37 -6.34 10.96
C MET A 103 1.43 -4.95 10.32
N HIS A 104 2.48 -4.72 9.54
CA HIS A 104 2.69 -3.46 8.84
C HIS A 104 2.15 -3.56 7.41
N MET A 105 1.45 -2.53 6.97
CA MET A 105 0.98 -2.39 5.60
C MET A 105 1.74 -1.23 4.95
N THR A 106 2.45 -1.52 3.86
CA THR A 106 3.18 -0.50 3.09
C THR A 106 2.34 -0.03 1.92
N TRP A 107 2.21 1.28 1.78
CA TRP A 107 1.46 1.97 0.73
C TRP A 107 2.42 2.80 -0.11
N LEU A 108 2.29 2.73 -1.43
CA LEU A 108 3.08 3.52 -2.35
C LEU A 108 2.16 4.33 -3.28
N PRO A 109 2.42 5.64 -3.48
CA PRO A 109 1.72 6.42 -4.48
C PRO A 109 2.21 6.05 -5.88
N LEU A 110 1.35 5.42 -6.68
CA LEU A 110 1.65 5.05 -8.07
C LEU A 110 0.53 5.49 -9.02
N LYS A 111 0.85 5.70 -10.30
CA LYS A 111 -0.18 5.82 -11.34
C LYS A 111 -0.83 4.46 -11.57
N VAL A 112 -2.13 4.43 -11.89
CA VAL A 112 -2.89 3.20 -12.14
C VAL A 112 -3.93 3.40 -13.21
N ASN A 113 -4.06 2.41 -14.07
CA ASN A 113 -5.22 2.23 -14.92
C ASN A 113 -6.20 1.26 -14.26
N LEU A 114 -7.36 1.78 -13.84
CA LEU A 114 -8.42 1.02 -13.16
C LEU A 114 -9.30 0.21 -14.13
N CYS A 115 -9.00 0.23 -15.42
CA CYS A 115 -9.66 -0.60 -16.43
C CYS A 115 -9.64 -2.08 -16.03
N TYR A 116 -10.80 -2.75 -16.18
CA TYR A 116 -10.93 -4.16 -15.91
C TYR A 116 -11.62 -4.88 -17.06
N ALA A 117 -11.08 -6.02 -17.50
CA ALA A 117 -11.71 -6.89 -18.49
C ALA A 117 -12.13 -6.17 -19.80
N GLY A 118 -11.28 -5.28 -20.32
CA GLY A 118 -11.45 -4.65 -21.63
C GLY A 118 -12.36 -3.42 -21.63
N ASP A 119 -12.62 -2.84 -20.46
CA ASP A 119 -13.27 -1.54 -20.34
C ASP A 119 -12.37 -0.43 -20.90
N SER A 120 -12.90 0.80 -21.04
CA SER A 120 -12.06 1.94 -21.40
C SER A 120 -11.05 2.26 -20.30
N ALA A 121 -9.91 2.86 -20.68
CA ALA A 121 -8.90 3.30 -19.73
C ALA A 121 -9.53 4.28 -18.71
N ASP A 122 -9.23 4.07 -17.43
CA ASP A 122 -9.63 4.98 -16.36
C ASP A 122 -8.43 5.22 -15.46
N ILE A 123 -7.81 6.37 -15.65
CA ILE A 123 -6.53 6.73 -15.04
C ILE A 123 -6.76 7.99 -14.20
N PRO A 124 -6.67 7.92 -12.86
CA PRO A 124 -6.78 9.08 -12.00
C PRO A 124 -5.74 10.17 -12.33
N GLY A 125 -6.15 11.43 -12.20
CA GLY A 125 -5.28 12.60 -12.44
C GLY A 125 -4.06 12.69 -11.50
N HIS A 126 -4.08 11.96 -10.38
CA HIS A 126 -3.03 11.89 -9.36
C HIS A 126 -2.49 10.45 -9.23
N ARG A 127 -1.42 10.23 -8.46
CA ARG A 127 -0.99 8.89 -8.03
C ARG A 127 -1.83 8.43 -6.85
N VAL A 128 -2.22 7.17 -6.87
CA VAL A 128 -3.05 6.56 -5.82
C VAL A 128 -2.17 5.81 -4.84
N PHE A 129 -2.45 5.93 -3.53
CA PHE A 129 -1.80 5.14 -2.50
C PHE A 129 -2.28 3.69 -2.54
N MET A 130 -1.43 2.76 -3.00
CA MET A 130 -1.76 1.35 -3.15
C MET A 130 -0.99 0.49 -2.14
N MET A 131 -1.68 -0.43 -1.48
CA MET A 131 -1.10 -1.33 -0.50
C MET A 131 -0.30 -2.43 -1.19
N ARG A 132 0.99 -2.55 -0.90
CA ARG A 132 1.85 -3.61 -1.44
C ARG A 132 1.41 -4.98 -0.94
N LEU A 133 1.18 -5.91 -1.87
CA LEU A 133 0.85 -7.31 -1.59
C LEU A 133 2.03 -8.25 -1.84
N PHE A 134 2.82 -7.97 -2.87
CA PHE A 134 3.96 -8.79 -3.28
C PHE A 134 5.06 -7.92 -3.88
N GLN A 135 6.31 -8.27 -3.57
CA GLN A 135 7.51 -7.67 -4.13
C GLN A 135 8.41 -8.78 -4.64
N GLY A 136 8.40 -8.99 -5.95
CA GLY A 136 9.32 -9.87 -6.65
C GLY A 136 10.60 -9.15 -7.08
N LYS A 137 11.37 -9.83 -7.94
CA LYS A 137 12.59 -9.26 -8.54
C LYS A 137 12.27 -8.14 -9.53
N LYS A 138 11.23 -8.31 -10.36
CA LYS A 138 10.76 -7.30 -11.32
C LYS A 138 9.30 -6.93 -11.14
N VAL A 139 8.46 -7.87 -10.72
CA VAL A 139 7.02 -7.64 -10.57
C VAL A 139 6.70 -7.23 -9.15
N SER A 140 6.01 -6.12 -9.00
CA SER A 140 5.38 -5.72 -7.75
C SER A 140 3.86 -5.76 -7.91
N THR A 141 3.13 -6.23 -6.90
CA THR A 141 1.66 -6.19 -6.92
C THR A 141 1.11 -5.42 -5.74
N TYR A 142 0.00 -4.75 -5.98
CA TYR A 142 -0.63 -3.86 -5.03
C TYR A 142 -2.13 -4.03 -5.01
N MET A 143 -2.75 -3.74 -3.88
CA MET A 143 -4.17 -3.56 -3.74
C MET A 143 -4.52 -2.08 -3.85
N VAL A 144 -5.45 -1.75 -4.74
CA VAL A 144 -6.08 -0.44 -4.84
C VAL A 144 -7.54 -0.56 -4.44
N PHE A 145 -8.03 0.44 -3.73
CA PHE A 145 -9.42 0.52 -3.31
C PHE A 145 -10.10 1.63 -4.05
N ASP A 146 -11.20 1.33 -4.72
CA ASP A 146 -12.00 2.33 -5.41
C ASP A 146 -13.43 2.27 -4.87
N ALA A 147 -14.02 3.42 -4.54
CA ALA A 147 -15.33 3.47 -3.91
C ALA A 147 -16.44 2.85 -4.78
N ILE A 148 -16.31 2.94 -6.10
CA ILE A 148 -17.33 2.47 -7.06
C ILE A 148 -17.03 1.03 -7.49
N ARG A 149 -15.75 0.75 -7.79
CA ARG A 149 -15.32 -0.52 -8.37
C ARG A 149 -14.96 -1.54 -7.28
N GLY A 150 -14.74 -1.11 -6.06
CA GLY A 150 -14.25 -1.94 -4.96
C GLY A 150 -12.76 -2.24 -5.09
N GLN A 151 -12.31 -3.28 -4.38
CA GLN A 151 -10.91 -3.67 -4.32
C GLN A 151 -10.43 -4.30 -5.64
N ARG A 152 -9.26 -3.86 -6.11
CA ARG A 152 -8.57 -4.41 -7.27
C ARG A 152 -7.13 -4.73 -6.91
N VAL A 153 -6.61 -5.79 -7.53
CA VAL A 153 -5.19 -6.09 -7.49
C VAL A 153 -4.59 -5.63 -8.80
N VAL A 154 -3.51 -4.86 -8.71
CA VAL A 154 -2.75 -4.35 -9.84
C VAL A 154 -1.32 -4.89 -9.80
N TYR A 155 -0.65 -4.92 -10.95
CA TYR A 155 0.79 -5.12 -11.00
C TYR A 155 1.50 -3.91 -11.61
N PHE A 156 2.77 -3.81 -11.28
CA PHE A 156 3.70 -2.85 -11.81
C PHE A 156 5.04 -3.54 -12.07
N VAL A 157 5.69 -3.16 -13.16
CA VAL A 157 7.03 -3.61 -13.57
C VAL A 157 7.84 -2.36 -13.94
N PRO A 158 9.15 -2.31 -13.64
CA PRO A 158 10.02 -1.25 -14.13
C PRO A 158 9.86 -1.02 -15.64
N GLY A 159 9.63 0.23 -16.02
CA GLY A 159 9.37 0.63 -17.41
C GLY A 159 7.89 0.84 -17.74
N MET A 160 6.95 0.36 -16.91
CA MET A 160 5.55 0.73 -17.04
C MET A 160 5.33 2.18 -16.59
N THR A 161 4.49 2.92 -17.30
CA THR A 161 4.08 4.28 -16.93
C THR A 161 3.06 4.29 -15.79
N GLU A 162 2.30 3.21 -15.64
CA GLU A 162 1.25 3.05 -14.65
C GLU A 162 1.02 1.57 -14.31
N ALA A 163 0.46 1.29 -13.13
CA ALA A 163 0.09 -0.05 -12.73
C ALA A 163 -1.22 -0.48 -13.42
N HIS A 164 -1.33 -1.76 -13.79
CA HIS A 164 -2.51 -2.29 -14.48
C HIS A 164 -3.23 -3.30 -13.60
N VAL A 165 -4.57 -3.27 -13.61
CA VAL A 165 -5.38 -4.25 -12.88
C VAL A 165 -5.10 -5.65 -13.44
N ILE A 166 -4.93 -6.64 -12.56
CA ILE A 166 -4.86 -8.07 -12.87
C ILE A 166 -6.19 -8.75 -12.53
N CYS A 167 -6.74 -8.48 -11.35
CA CYS A 167 -7.96 -9.13 -10.87
C CYS A 167 -8.75 -8.27 -9.89
N LYS A 168 -10.00 -8.68 -9.62
CA LYS A 168 -10.76 -8.17 -8.46
C LYS A 168 -10.30 -8.94 -7.21
N ALA A 169 -10.12 -8.25 -6.09
CA ALA A 169 -9.80 -8.94 -4.84
C ALA A 169 -10.92 -9.92 -4.47
N GLY A 170 -10.56 -11.16 -4.13
CA GLY A 170 -11.53 -12.25 -3.87
C GLY A 170 -12.36 -12.69 -5.08
N GLY A 171 -12.06 -12.18 -6.27
CA GLY A 171 -12.77 -12.50 -7.51
C GLY A 171 -12.22 -13.74 -8.21
N LYS A 172 -13.11 -14.51 -8.84
CA LYS A 172 -12.74 -15.64 -9.70
C LYS A 172 -12.27 -15.16 -11.08
N LEU A 173 -11.45 -15.96 -11.75
CA LEU A 173 -11.04 -15.71 -13.12
C LEU A 173 -12.16 -16.08 -14.10
N THR A 174 -12.88 -15.08 -14.59
CA THR A 174 -13.89 -15.23 -15.67
C THR A 174 -13.22 -15.38 -17.03
N ASP A 175 -13.89 -15.98 -18.01
CA ASP A 175 -13.37 -16.16 -19.37
C ASP A 175 -13.00 -14.84 -20.06
N LYS A 176 -13.87 -13.82 -19.97
CA LYS A 176 -13.58 -12.46 -20.47
C LYS A 176 -12.27 -11.95 -19.88
N ARG A 177 -12.10 -12.10 -18.57
CA ARG A 177 -10.88 -11.65 -17.90
C ARG A 177 -9.67 -12.46 -18.33
N ARG A 178 -9.79 -13.78 -18.47
CA ARG A 178 -8.73 -14.66 -18.96
C ARG A 178 -8.23 -14.21 -20.33
N GLN A 179 -9.14 -13.92 -21.27
CA GLN A 179 -8.78 -13.39 -22.58
C GLN A 179 -8.02 -12.05 -22.48
N THR A 180 -8.49 -11.12 -21.65
CA THR A 180 -7.80 -9.83 -21.50
C THR A 180 -6.43 -9.96 -20.84
N LEU A 181 -6.26 -10.87 -19.87
CA LEU A 181 -4.95 -11.14 -19.27
C LEU A 181 -3.99 -11.78 -20.28
N LYS A 182 -4.47 -12.68 -21.12
CA LYS A 182 -3.66 -13.25 -22.21
C LYS A 182 -3.20 -12.18 -23.21
N ALA A 183 -4.07 -11.22 -23.52
CA ALA A 183 -3.71 -10.10 -24.39
C ALA A 183 -2.65 -9.20 -23.75
N GLU A 184 -2.84 -8.83 -22.48
CA GLU A 184 -1.89 -8.04 -21.67
C GLU A 184 -0.49 -8.67 -21.67
N PHE A 185 -0.43 -10.00 -21.47
CA PHE A 185 0.83 -10.74 -21.38
C PHE A 185 1.22 -11.46 -22.67
N SER A 186 0.72 -11.00 -23.83
CA SER A 186 0.95 -11.66 -25.13
C SER A 186 2.44 -11.80 -25.50
N ALA A 187 3.29 -10.89 -25.00
CA ALA A 187 4.75 -10.95 -25.14
C ALA A 187 5.42 -12.08 -24.33
N TYR A 188 4.69 -12.74 -23.42
CA TYR A 188 5.21 -13.76 -22.50
C TYR A 188 4.46 -15.09 -22.67
N PRO A 189 4.76 -15.92 -23.69
CA PRO A 189 4.02 -17.14 -23.99
C PRO A 189 3.89 -18.10 -22.80
N ALA A 190 4.94 -18.26 -21.99
CA ALA A 190 4.92 -19.11 -20.80
C ALA A 190 3.91 -18.63 -19.73
N LEU A 191 3.69 -17.32 -19.62
CA LEU A 191 2.69 -16.74 -18.73
C LEU A 191 1.29 -16.88 -19.33
N VAL A 192 1.13 -16.70 -20.64
CA VAL A 192 -0.12 -16.95 -21.36
C VAL A 192 -0.60 -18.40 -21.16
N SER A 193 0.29 -19.39 -21.33
CA SER A 193 -0.07 -20.80 -21.10
C SER A 193 -0.46 -21.07 -19.66
N PHE A 194 0.22 -20.46 -18.68
CA PHE A 194 -0.17 -20.58 -17.28
C PHE A 194 -1.57 -20.00 -17.01
N ILE A 195 -1.87 -18.83 -17.58
CA ILE A 195 -3.18 -18.17 -17.50
C ILE A 195 -4.27 -19.02 -18.18
N GLU A 196 -3.95 -19.87 -19.15
CA GLU A 196 -4.92 -20.80 -19.74
C GLU A 196 -5.26 -21.96 -18.80
N THR A 197 -4.27 -22.47 -18.07
CA THR A 197 -4.41 -23.67 -17.24
C THR A 197 -4.89 -23.42 -15.82
N ILE A 198 -4.75 -22.19 -15.30
CA ILE A 198 -5.14 -21.88 -13.92
C ILE A 198 -6.65 -22.05 -13.69
N ASP A 199 -7.04 -22.69 -12.58
CA ASP A 199 -8.44 -22.85 -12.22
C ASP A 199 -9.07 -21.48 -11.92
N ALA A 200 -10.36 -21.32 -12.23
CA ALA A 200 -11.08 -20.08 -11.99
C ALA A 200 -11.07 -19.64 -10.51
N LYS A 201 -10.99 -20.59 -9.57
CA LYS A 201 -10.94 -20.36 -8.12
C LYS A 201 -9.55 -20.10 -7.60
N ASP A 202 -8.49 -20.60 -8.25
CA ASP A 202 -7.12 -20.44 -7.76
C ASP A 202 -6.70 -18.97 -7.66
N LEU A 203 -7.21 -18.10 -8.53
CA LEU A 203 -6.96 -16.65 -8.44
C LEU A 203 -7.60 -16.01 -7.19
N LYS A 204 -8.71 -16.58 -6.71
CA LYS A 204 -9.38 -16.15 -5.48
C LYS A 204 -8.67 -16.72 -4.25
N ASP A 205 -8.41 -18.02 -4.26
CA ASP A 205 -7.98 -18.76 -3.07
C ASP A 205 -6.45 -18.72 -2.89
N LYS A 206 -5.69 -18.55 -3.98
CA LYS A 206 -4.22 -18.58 -4.02
C LYS A 206 -3.65 -17.53 -5.00
N PRO A 207 -3.99 -16.23 -4.86
CA PRO A 207 -3.57 -15.18 -5.79
C PRO A 207 -2.04 -15.07 -5.93
N LEU A 208 -1.29 -15.44 -4.89
CA LEU A 208 0.17 -15.41 -4.87
C LEU A 208 0.81 -16.27 -5.97
N LEU A 209 0.18 -17.39 -6.37
CA LEU A 209 0.69 -18.25 -7.44
C LEU A 209 0.83 -17.51 -8.76
N LEU A 210 -0.16 -16.66 -9.09
CA LEU A 210 -0.09 -15.84 -10.29
C LEU A 210 1.03 -14.80 -10.18
N PHE A 211 1.18 -14.13 -9.03
CA PHE A 211 2.19 -13.08 -8.86
C PHE A 211 3.61 -13.65 -8.95
N GLN A 212 3.85 -14.80 -8.33
CA GLN A 212 5.13 -15.50 -8.41
C GLN A 212 5.43 -15.93 -9.84
N ARG A 213 4.44 -16.46 -10.57
CA ARG A 213 4.63 -16.87 -11.96
C ARG A 213 4.89 -15.69 -12.89
N MET A 214 4.21 -14.57 -12.67
CA MET A 214 4.48 -13.33 -13.37
C MET A 214 5.92 -12.86 -13.13
N ASP A 215 6.36 -12.83 -11.87
CA ASP A 215 7.72 -12.41 -11.52
C ASP A 215 8.78 -13.33 -12.14
N GLU A 216 8.60 -14.65 -12.06
CA GLU A 216 9.49 -15.64 -12.64
C GLU A 216 9.67 -15.44 -14.14
N VAL A 217 8.55 -15.34 -14.88
CA VAL A 217 8.58 -15.25 -16.35
C VAL A 217 9.11 -13.89 -16.82
N ILE A 218 8.66 -12.79 -16.21
CA ILE A 218 9.07 -11.42 -16.59
C ILE A 218 10.53 -11.17 -16.17
N SER A 219 10.98 -11.74 -15.06
CA SER A 219 12.38 -11.66 -14.65
C SER A 219 13.29 -12.50 -15.54
N GLY A 220 12.87 -13.70 -15.94
CA GLY A 220 13.64 -14.57 -16.83
C GLY A 220 13.69 -14.13 -18.30
N ALA A 221 12.83 -13.19 -18.70
CA ALA A 221 12.78 -12.64 -20.05
C ALA A 221 13.79 -11.50 -20.30
N ASP A 222 14.92 -11.48 -19.58
CA ASP A 222 16.03 -10.59 -19.92
C ASP A 222 16.47 -10.85 -21.38
N HIS A 223 16.13 -9.92 -22.25
CA HIS A 223 16.64 -9.78 -23.63
C HIS A 223 17.72 -8.71 -23.65
#